data_AF-A0A7V6CDU1-F1
#
_entry.id   AF-A0A7V6CDU1-F1
#
_cell.length_a   1.000
_cell.length_b   1.000
_cell.length_c   1.000
_cell.angle_alpha   90.00
_cell.angle_beta   90.00
_cell.angle_gamma   90.00
#
_symmetry.space_group_name_H-M   'P 1'
#
loop_
_entity.id
_entity.type
_entity.pdbx_description
1 polymer ?
#
loop_
_entity_poly.entity_id
_entity_poly.type
_entity_poly.pdbx_seq_one_letter_code
_entity_poly.pdbx_strand_id
1 'polypeptide(L)'
;MSNNFNFDEMMNNIKKQIKNGEVNCGSLKDLIEKYKELCFHIQKLLEYAIKNAKGDKDINNLYNEIKDDNIANLCDQLRAYGKRLRDSGVYERFYDKDKKAPAGMTFRLLELSRLGKRDEVFYIILREFATA
;
A
#
# COMPACT_ATOMS: atom_id res chain seq x y z
N MET A 1 -3.04 -15.01 19.24
CA MET A 1 -3.95 -14.23 20.09
C MET A 1 -4.84 -13.41 19.17
N SER A 2 -6.14 -13.72 19.09
CA SER A 2 -7.08 -12.93 18.29
C SER A 2 -7.44 -11.67 19.06
N ASN A 3 -6.79 -10.55 18.72
CA ASN A 3 -7.36 -9.26 19.07
C ASN A 3 -8.69 -9.17 18.33
N ASN A 4 -9.78 -9.20 19.09
CA ASN A 4 -11.12 -9.05 18.55
C ASN A 4 -11.18 -7.65 17.92
N PHE A 5 -11.08 -7.58 16.60
CA PHE A 5 -11.06 -6.33 15.86
C PHE A 5 -12.46 -5.71 15.95
N ASN A 6 -12.67 -4.83 16.92
CA ASN A 6 -13.95 -4.18 17.13
C ASN A 6 -13.90 -2.75 16.55
N PHE A 7 -14.17 -2.65 15.24
CA PHE A 7 -14.16 -1.38 14.53
C PHE A 7 -15.15 -0.37 15.12
N ASP A 8 -16.31 -0.85 15.55
CA ASP A 8 -17.36 -0.02 16.16
C ASP A 8 -16.90 0.62 17.47
N GLU A 9 -16.19 -0.14 18.30
CA GLU A 9 -15.62 0.37 19.55
C GLU A 9 -14.57 1.46 19.30
N MET A 10 -13.68 1.24 18.33
CA MET A 10 -12.66 2.25 17.96
C MET A 10 -13.31 3.52 17.40
N MET A 11 -14.31 3.37 16.53
CA MET A 11 -15.04 4.50 15.95
C MET A 11 -15.82 5.28 17.02
N ASN A 12 -16.42 4.59 18.00
CA ASN A 12 -17.09 5.23 19.12
C ASN A 12 -16.12 5.96 20.05
N ASN A 13 -14.93 5.42 20.29
CA ASN A 13 -13.89 6.09 21.07
C ASN A 13 -13.40 7.37 20.39
N ILE A 14 -13.14 7.34 19.08
CA ILE A 14 -12.76 8.55 18.34
C ILE A 14 -13.89 9.58 18.32
N LYS A 15 -15.16 9.17 18.15
CA LYS A 15 -16.30 10.08 18.24
C LYS A 15 -16.37 10.79 19.59
N LYS A 16 -16.06 10.11 20.69
CA LYS A 16 -15.99 10.71 22.04
C LYS A 16 -14.82 11.70 22.15
N GLN A 17 -13.63 11.33 21.66
CA GLN A 17 -12.47 12.23 21.64
C GLN A 17 -12.73 13.51 20.84
N ILE A 18 -13.40 13.40 19.68
CA ILE A 18 -13.82 14.56 18.88
C ILE A 18 -14.77 15.46 19.68
N LYS A 19 -15.80 14.87 20.32
CA LYS A 19 -16.76 15.63 21.14
C LYS A 19 -16.10 16.36 22.31
N ASN A 20 -15.06 15.77 22.89
CA ASN A 20 -14.35 16.33 24.03
C ASN A 20 -13.21 17.29 23.64
N GLY A 21 -12.92 17.45 22.33
CA GLY A 21 -11.80 18.28 21.86
C GLY A 21 -10.42 17.66 22.07
N GLU A 22 -10.35 16.38 22.42
CA GLU A 22 -9.13 15.63 22.76
C GLU A 22 -8.60 14.79 21.59
N VAL A 23 -9.16 14.96 20.39
CA VAL A 23 -8.77 14.14 19.25
C VAL A 23 -7.31 14.41 18.89
N ASN A 24 -6.50 13.35 18.92
CA ASN A 24 -5.14 13.42 18.43
C ASN A 24 -5.08 12.79 17.03
N CYS A 25 -4.20 13.34 16.19
CA CYS A 25 -4.01 12.84 14.82
C CYS A 25 -3.50 11.39 14.78
N GLY A 26 -2.85 10.90 15.84
CA GLY A 26 -2.37 9.52 15.94
C GLY A 26 -3.51 8.51 15.98
N SER A 27 -4.49 8.71 16.86
CA SER A 27 -5.67 7.84 17.00
C SER A 27 -6.47 7.76 15.72
N LEU A 28 -6.61 8.88 14.99
CA LEU A 28 -7.23 8.89 13.66
C LEU A 28 -6.41 8.11 12.62
N LYS A 29 -5.08 8.28 12.61
CA LYS A 29 -4.19 7.50 11.72
C LYS A 29 -4.29 6.00 12.02
N ASP A 30 -4.31 5.61 13.28
CA ASP A 30 -4.41 4.21 13.69
C ASP A 30 -5.73 3.58 13.25
N LEU A 31 -6.86 4.32 13.38
CA LEU A 31 -8.16 3.85 12.87
C LEU A 31 -8.13 3.67 11.34
N ILE A 32 -7.52 4.63 10.62
CA ILE A 32 -7.41 4.57 9.16
C ILE A 32 -6.54 3.38 8.72
N GLU A 33 -5.40 3.13 9.37
CA GLU A 33 -4.54 2.00 9.03
C GLU A 33 -5.23 0.66 9.32
N LYS A 34 -5.93 0.56 10.44
CA LYS A 34 -6.75 -0.63 10.75
C LYS A 34 -7.89 -0.88 9.75
N TYR A 35 -8.54 0.17 9.28
CA TYR A 35 -9.55 0.06 8.22
C TYR A 35 -8.93 -0.51 6.94
N LYS A 36 -7.74 -0.02 6.55
CA LYS A 36 -7.01 -0.54 5.37
C LYS A 36 -6.60 -2.00 5.53
N GLU A 37 -6.14 -2.40 6.72
CA GLU A 37 -5.85 -3.81 7.02
C GLU A 37 -7.08 -4.70 6.82
N LEU A 38 -8.25 -4.25 7.28
CA LEU A 38 -9.52 -4.96 7.07
C LEU A 38 -9.84 -5.10 5.57
N CYS A 39 -9.69 -4.04 4.77
CA CYS A 39 -9.89 -4.09 3.31
C CYS A 39 -8.99 -5.15 2.65
N PHE A 40 -7.74 -5.30 3.11
CA PHE A 40 -6.84 -6.33 2.61
C PHE A 40 -7.26 -7.74 3.01
N HIS A 41 -7.76 -7.93 4.24
CA HIS A 41 -8.33 -9.21 4.68
C HIS A 41 -9.57 -9.60 3.89
N ILE A 42 -10.45 -8.64 3.59
CA ILE A 42 -11.63 -8.84 2.74
C ILE A 42 -11.20 -9.27 1.33
N GLN A 43 -10.19 -8.61 0.74
CA GLN A 43 -9.66 -9.02 -0.57
C GLN A 43 -9.20 -10.48 -0.57
N LYS A 44 -8.46 -10.92 0.45
CA LYS A 44 -8.01 -12.32 0.58
C LYS A 44 -9.17 -13.30 0.72
N LEU A 45 -10.21 -12.92 1.47
CA LEU A 45 -11.41 -13.74 1.62
C LEU A 45 -12.16 -13.87 0.29
N LEU A 46 -12.27 -12.77 -0.47
CA LEU A 46 -12.86 -12.78 -1.81
C LEU A 46 -12.03 -13.61 -2.80
N GLU A 47 -10.70 -13.53 -2.74
CA GLU A 47 -9.82 -14.38 -3.54
C GLU A 47 -10.03 -15.87 -3.22
N TYR A 48 -10.15 -16.21 -1.93
CA TYR A 48 -10.51 -17.57 -1.51
C TYR A 48 -11.91 -17.96 -2.01
N ALA A 49 -12.90 -17.06 -1.90
CA ALA A 49 -14.25 -17.30 -2.40
C ALA A 49 -14.25 -17.60 -3.90
N ILE A 50 -13.54 -16.83 -4.74
CA ILE A 50 -13.43 -17.09 -6.19
C ILE A 50 -12.82 -18.46 -6.48
N LYS A 51 -11.77 -18.85 -5.75
CA LYS A 51 -11.12 -20.15 -5.96
C LYS A 51 -12.05 -21.33 -5.68
N ASN A 52 -13.05 -21.14 -4.82
CA ASN A 52 -13.99 -22.18 -4.42
C ASN A 52 -15.38 -22.06 -5.09
N ALA A 53 -15.79 -20.85 -5.47
CA ALA A 53 -17.01 -20.57 -6.19
C ALA A 53 -16.73 -20.78 -7.69
N LYS A 54 -17.29 -21.84 -8.27
CA LYS A 54 -17.09 -22.27 -9.66
C LYS A 54 -17.60 -21.24 -10.69
N GLY A 55 -16.90 -20.12 -10.86
CA GLY A 55 -17.21 -19.11 -11.86
C GLY A 55 -18.37 -18.17 -11.50
N ASP A 56 -18.61 -17.92 -10.21
CA ASP A 56 -19.57 -16.91 -9.79
C ASP A 56 -19.09 -15.51 -10.22
N LYS A 57 -19.83 -14.90 -11.15
CA LYS A 57 -19.47 -13.63 -11.77
C LYS A 57 -19.59 -12.47 -10.78
N ASP A 58 -20.52 -12.52 -9.84
CA ASP A 58 -20.77 -11.43 -8.91
C ASP A 58 -19.67 -11.36 -7.85
N ILE A 59 -19.24 -12.52 -7.34
CA ILE A 59 -18.09 -12.62 -6.43
C ILE A 59 -16.81 -12.15 -7.15
N ASN A 60 -16.64 -12.53 -8.42
CA ASN A 60 -15.48 -12.09 -9.20
C ASN A 60 -15.49 -10.57 -9.47
N ASN A 61 -16.64 -9.97 -9.74
CA ASN A 61 -16.77 -8.53 -9.89
C ASN A 61 -16.40 -7.81 -8.59
N LEU A 62 -16.97 -8.25 -7.45
CA LEU A 62 -16.69 -7.66 -6.14
C LEU A 62 -15.21 -7.75 -5.75
N TYR A 63 -14.56 -8.89 -6.03
CA TYR A 63 -13.13 -9.02 -5.85
C TYR A 63 -12.33 -8.02 -6.68
N ASN A 64 -12.69 -7.84 -7.96
CA ASN A 64 -11.98 -6.93 -8.84
C ASN A 64 -12.11 -5.48 -8.37
N GLU A 65 -13.30 -5.05 -7.95
CA GLU A 65 -13.53 -3.73 -7.37
C GLU A 65 -12.63 -3.49 -6.15
N ILE A 66 -12.69 -4.38 -5.15
CA ILE A 66 -11.88 -4.24 -3.92
C ILE A 66 -10.38 -4.31 -4.22
N LYS A 67 -9.96 -5.19 -5.13
CA LYS A 67 -8.56 -5.31 -5.55
C LYS A 67 -8.07 -4.03 -6.21
N ASP A 68 -8.86 -3.43 -7.10
CA ASP A 68 -8.49 -2.22 -7.82
C ASP A 68 -8.41 -1.01 -6.87
N ASP A 69 -9.34 -0.89 -5.91
CA ASP A 69 -9.29 0.13 -4.85
C ASP A 69 -8.05 -0.02 -3.96
N ASN A 70 -7.74 -1.26 -3.55
CA ASN A 70 -6.55 -1.55 -2.77
C ASN A 70 -5.25 -1.23 -3.54
N ILE A 71 -5.21 -1.50 -4.84
CA ILE A 71 -4.09 -1.13 -5.72
C ILE A 71 -3.94 0.39 -5.79
N ALA A 72 -5.03 1.13 -6.00
CA ALA A 72 -5.01 2.58 -6.08
C ALA A 72 -4.47 3.21 -4.78
N ASN A 73 -4.97 2.75 -3.63
CA ASN A 73 -4.50 3.20 -2.31
C ASN A 73 -3.00 2.88 -2.10
N LEU A 74 -2.55 1.69 -2.46
CA LEU A 74 -1.13 1.33 -2.39
C LEU A 74 -0.27 2.25 -3.27
N CYS A 75 -0.70 2.54 -4.50
CA CYS A 75 0.01 3.47 -5.39
C CYS A 75 0.13 4.87 -4.78
N ASP A 76 -0.92 5.38 -4.13
CA ASP A 76 -0.89 6.68 -3.46
C ASP A 76 0.04 6.68 -2.25
N GLN A 77 0.03 5.61 -1.44
CA GLN A 77 0.96 5.44 -0.33
C GLN A 77 2.41 5.39 -0.79
N LEU A 78 2.71 4.63 -1.85
CA LEU A 78 4.05 4.55 -2.45
C LEU A 78 4.49 5.89 -3.02
N ARG A 79 3.59 6.63 -3.67
CA ARG A 79 3.88 7.99 -4.17
C ARG A 79 4.18 8.95 -3.03
N ALA A 80 3.40 8.92 -1.96
CA ALA A 80 3.64 9.74 -0.78
C ALA A 80 4.96 9.37 -0.09
N TYR A 81 5.29 8.08 0.00
CA TYR A 81 6.57 7.60 0.51
C TYR A 81 7.74 8.08 -0.36
N GLY A 82 7.67 7.87 -1.68
CA GLY A 82 8.69 8.34 -2.62
C GLY A 82 8.91 9.87 -2.57
N LYS A 83 7.85 10.65 -2.34
CA LYS A 83 7.99 12.11 -2.10
C LYS A 83 8.79 12.43 -0.85
N ARG A 84 8.59 11.69 0.25
CA ARG A 84 9.35 11.86 1.50
C ARG A 84 10.83 11.50 1.35
N LEU A 85 11.17 10.67 0.36
CA LEU A 85 12.54 10.25 0.11
C LEU A 85 13.37 11.26 -0.69
N ARG A 86 12.81 12.37 -1.19
CA ARG A 86 13.52 13.31 -2.09
C ARG A 86 14.85 13.85 -1.54
N ASP A 87 14.95 13.95 -0.22
CA ASP A 87 16.14 14.43 0.47
C ASP A 87 17.00 13.28 1.03
N SER A 88 16.69 12.04 0.67
CA SER A 88 17.44 10.85 1.07
C SER A 88 18.42 10.40 -0.01
N GLY A 89 19.51 9.76 0.43
CA GLY A 89 20.47 9.12 -0.48
C GLY A 89 19.85 8.02 -1.34
N VAL A 90 18.73 7.41 -0.93
CA VAL A 90 17.98 6.44 -1.73
C VAL A 90 17.42 7.10 -2.99
N TYR A 91 16.86 8.31 -2.88
CA TYR A 91 16.30 9.02 -4.03
C TYR A 91 17.37 9.35 -5.07
N GLU A 92 18.59 9.68 -4.64
CA GLU A 92 19.71 10.00 -5.53
C GLU A 92 20.18 8.79 -6.36
N ARG A 93 19.91 7.56 -5.90
CA ARG A 93 20.19 6.33 -6.69
C ARG A 93 19.27 6.20 -7.90
N PHE A 94 18.05 6.75 -7.80
CA PHE A 94 17.02 6.67 -8.84
C PHE A 94 16.85 7.98 -9.63
N TYR A 95 17.38 9.09 -9.12
CA TYR A 95 17.20 10.41 -9.73
C TYR A 95 18.49 11.25 -9.60
N ASP A 96 18.99 11.70 -10.74
CA ASP A 96 20.14 12.60 -10.83
C ASP A 96 19.63 14.05 -10.68
N LYS A 97 19.93 14.67 -9.52
CA LYS A 97 19.48 16.02 -9.19
C LYS A 97 20.11 17.09 -10.10
N ASP A 98 21.37 16.91 -10.50
CA ASP A 98 22.09 17.88 -11.33
C ASP A 98 21.52 17.90 -12.74
N LYS A 99 21.21 16.73 -13.30
CA LYS A 99 20.60 16.58 -14.63
C LYS A 99 19.09 16.75 -14.62
N LYS A 100 18.46 16.86 -13.44
CA LYS A 100 17.00 16.87 -13.24
C LYS A 100 16.30 15.73 -14.00
N ALA A 101 16.92 14.54 -14.00
CA ALA A 101 16.47 13.40 -14.78
C ALA A 101 16.56 12.09 -13.99
N PRO A 102 15.74 11.07 -14.32
CA PRO A 102 15.91 9.74 -13.76
C PRO A 102 17.33 9.20 -14.00
N ALA A 103 17.91 8.58 -12.97
CA ALA A 103 19.19 7.90 -13.10
C ALA A 103 19.06 6.63 -13.95
N GLY A 104 20.19 6.09 -14.44
CA GLY A 104 20.23 4.86 -15.24
C GLY A 104 19.52 3.67 -14.58
N MET A 105 19.55 3.61 -13.24
CA MET A 105 18.86 2.59 -12.47
C MET A 105 17.34 2.61 -12.64
N THR A 106 16.74 3.79 -12.77
CA THR A 106 15.30 3.93 -13.02
C THR A 106 14.94 3.36 -14.39
N PHE A 107 15.72 3.65 -15.43
CA PHE A 107 15.49 3.08 -16.76
C PHE A 107 15.67 1.56 -16.78
N ARG A 108 16.68 1.04 -16.07
CA ARG A 108 16.89 -0.40 -15.93
C ARG A 108 15.72 -1.09 -15.25
N LEU A 109 15.18 -0.48 -14.19
CA LEU A 109 14.03 -1.02 -13.47
C LEU A 109 12.78 -1.07 -14.36
N LEU A 110 12.54 -0.01 -15.15
CA LEU A 110 11.45 0.04 -16.13
C LEU A 110 11.62 -0.99 -17.25
N GLU A 111 12.84 -1.15 -17.77
CA GLU A 111 13.16 -2.14 -18.80
C GLU A 111 12.88 -3.56 -18.30
N LEU A 112 13.41 -3.93 -17.13
CA LEU A 112 13.20 -5.24 -16.54
C LEU A 112 11.73 -5.52 -16.21
N SER A 113 11.02 -4.50 -15.74
CA SER A 113 9.57 -4.58 -15.51
C SER A 113 8.82 -4.88 -16.81
N ARG A 114 9.17 -4.18 -17.90
CA ARG A 114 8.59 -4.41 -19.23
C ARG A 114 8.90 -5.80 -19.78
N LEU A 115 10.09 -6.33 -19.50
CA LEU A 115 10.51 -7.68 -19.89
C LEU A 115 9.91 -8.78 -18.99
N GLY A 116 9.13 -8.43 -17.96
CA GLY A 116 8.56 -9.39 -17.03
C GLY A 116 9.57 -10.06 -16.11
N LYS A 117 10.78 -9.49 -15.97
CA LYS A 117 11.86 -10.01 -15.12
C LYS A 117 11.63 -9.65 -13.64
N ARG A 118 10.54 -10.19 -13.07
CA ARG A 118 10.03 -9.82 -11.74
C ARG A 118 11.06 -10.01 -10.62
N ASP A 119 11.80 -11.11 -10.65
CA ASP A 119 12.81 -11.40 -9.62
C ASP A 119 13.97 -10.41 -9.65
N GLU A 120 14.41 -10.01 -10.85
CA GLU A 120 15.47 -9.01 -11.02
C GLU A 120 15.01 -7.62 -10.56
N VAL A 121 13.77 -7.24 -10.90
CA VAL A 121 13.15 -5.99 -10.42
C VAL A 121 13.08 -6.00 -8.89
N PHE A 122 12.60 -7.09 -8.30
CA PHE A 122 12.47 -7.24 -6.85
C PHE A 122 13.84 -7.16 -6.17
N TYR A 123 14.84 -7.84 -6.71
CA TYR A 123 16.21 -7.80 -6.20
C TYR A 123 16.79 -6.38 -6.23
N ILE A 124 16.60 -5.63 -7.33
CA ILE A 124 17.05 -4.23 -7.40
C ILE A 124 16.36 -3.39 -6.32
N ILE A 125 15.03 -3.47 -6.20
CA ILE A 125 14.28 -2.73 -5.18
C ILE A 125 14.80 -3.08 -3.78
N LEU A 126 14.95 -4.37 -3.47
CA LEU A 126 15.44 -4.81 -2.17
C LEU A 126 16.84 -4.28 -1.90
N ARG A 127 17.76 -4.40 -2.85
CA ARG A 127 19.14 -3.94 -2.70
C ARG A 127 19.19 -2.43 -2.46
N GLU A 128 18.47 -1.65 -3.25
CA GLU A 128 18.55 -0.19 -3.13
C GLU A 128 17.88 0.37 -1.88
N PHE A 129 16.88 -0.32 -1.34
CA PHE A 129 16.13 0.14 -0.16
C PHE A 129 16.59 -0.50 1.15
N ALA A 130 17.16 -1.71 1.16
CA ALA A 130 17.51 -2.45 2.38
C ALA A 130 19.01 -2.51 2.68
N THR A 131 19.87 -2.37 1.67
CA THR A 131 21.35 -2.34 1.85
C THR A 131 21.88 -0.91 2.10
N ALA A 132 21.05 -0.06 2.70
CA ALA A 132 21.38 1.32 3.07
C ALA A 132 22.05 1.37 4.45
#